data_AF-A0A2I0TY69-F1
#
_entry.id   AF-A0A2I0TY69-F1
#
_cell.length_a   1.000
_cell.length_b   1.000
_cell.length_c   1.000
_cell.angle_alpha   90.00
_cell.angle_beta   90.00
_cell.angle_gamma   90.00
#
_symmetry.space_group_name_H-M   'P 1'
#
loop_
_entity.id
_entity.type
_entity.pdbx_description
1 polymer ?
#
loop_
_entity_poly.entity_id
_entity_poly.type
_entity_poly.pdbx_seq_one_letter_code
_entity_poly.pdbx_strand_id
1 'polypeptide(L)'
;MVVSVPWETVLKGIGAQEGWSYFKEELSKAQEKAIPRSHKTSRWGRRPAWLNRGLWLDLREKRKVYDLWKRGLVTYDQYPGVVKICGGKIRRAKAQAELNLATTVKDNKKSFFQYINQKRKARENVGPLMNEVGALVVEDTEKAELLNAFFASVFTAKAAPHESQTPETRGNVWREEDFPSVGED
;
A
#
# COMPACT_ATOMS: atom_id res chain seq x y z
N MET A 1 -1.84 8.88 30.05
CA MET A 1 -0.61 9.28 30.77
C MET A 1 0.07 8.03 31.28
N VAL A 2 1.33 7.79 30.89
CA VAL A 2 2.12 6.68 31.43
C VAL A 2 2.59 7.13 32.82
N VAL A 3 2.25 6.35 33.85
CA VAL A 3 2.65 6.63 35.24
C VAL A 3 4.11 6.23 35.41
N SER A 4 4.88 7.04 36.14
CA SER A 4 6.28 6.71 36.44
C SER A 4 6.35 5.48 37.35
N VAL A 5 7.14 4.48 36.96
CA VAL A 5 7.33 3.24 37.71
C VAL A 5 8.60 3.34 38.55
N PRO A 6 8.55 3.11 39.87
CA PRO A 6 9.73 3.18 40.74
C PRO A 6 10.57 1.90 40.60
N TRP A 7 11.38 1.83 39.54
CA TRP A 7 12.15 0.63 39.17
C TRP A 7 13.09 0.11 40.26
N GLU A 8 13.67 1.00 41.06
CA GLU A 8 14.62 0.64 42.12
C GLU A 8 13.97 -0.15 43.25
N THR A 9 12.71 0.15 43.60
CA THR A 9 11.99 -0.61 44.64
C THR A 9 11.45 -1.91 44.08
N VAL A 10 10.97 -1.88 42.84
CA VAL A 10 10.33 -3.03 42.20
C VAL A 10 11.34 -4.12 41.84
N LEU A 11 12.54 -3.76 41.40
CA LEU A 11 13.57 -4.73 41.02
C LEU A 11 14.47 -5.17 42.21
N LYS A 12 14.25 -4.62 43.41
CA LYS A 12 15.07 -4.94 44.58
C LYS A 12 14.86 -6.38 45.04
N GLY A 13 15.93 -7.18 45.00
CA GLY A 13 15.90 -8.58 45.44
C GLY A 13 15.29 -9.55 44.42
N ILE A 14 14.93 -9.07 43.22
CA ILE A 14 14.44 -9.90 42.13
C ILE A 14 15.63 -10.44 41.32
N GLY A 15 15.57 -11.72 40.93
CA GLY A 15 16.58 -12.32 40.06
C GLY A 15 16.60 -11.65 38.68
N ALA A 16 17.76 -11.62 38.02
CA ALA A 16 17.93 -10.95 36.73
C ALA A 16 16.89 -11.35 35.67
N GLN A 17 16.53 -12.64 35.63
CA GLN A 17 15.55 -13.18 34.67
C GLN A 17 14.11 -12.75 34.97
N GLU A 18 13.74 -12.71 36.24
CA GLU A 18 12.43 -12.30 36.72
C GLU A 18 12.25 -10.79 36.53
N GLY A 19 13.28 -10.00 36.84
CA GLY A 19 13.31 -8.56 36.62
C GLY A 19 13.21 -8.20 35.14
N TRP A 20 13.90 -8.93 34.26
CA TRP A 20 13.78 -8.74 32.81
C TRP A 20 12.39 -9.08 32.27
N SER A 21 11.75 -10.10 32.83
CA SER A 21 10.38 -10.48 32.44
C SER A 21 9.37 -9.41 32.87
N TYR A 22 9.50 -8.90 34.10
CA TYR A 22 8.68 -7.81 34.63
C TYR A 22 8.83 -6.52 33.81
N PHE A 23 10.07 -6.14 33.49
CA PHE A 23 10.34 -4.98 32.63
C PHE A 23 9.65 -5.09 31.26
N LYS A 24 9.77 -6.24 30.60
CA LYS A 24 9.14 -6.48 29.28
C LYS A 24 7.62 -6.38 29.35
N GLU A 25 7.02 -6.87 30.43
CA GLU A 25 5.57 -6.80 30.63
C GLU A 25 5.11 -5.35 30.77
N GLU A 26 5.79 -4.57 31.60
CA GLU A 26 5.42 -3.17 31.85
C GLU A 26 5.67 -2.28 30.63
N LEU A 27 6.75 -2.52 29.89
CA LEU A 27 7.00 -1.90 28.59
C LEU A 27 5.88 -2.23 27.60
N SER A 28 5.43 -3.48 27.55
CA SER A 28 4.34 -3.90 26.65
C SER A 28 3.02 -3.21 27.01
N LYS A 29 2.70 -3.10 28.30
CA LYS A 29 1.52 -2.35 28.79
C LYS A 29 1.60 -0.86 28.44
N ALA A 30 2.79 -0.25 28.57
CA ALA A 30 3.00 1.13 28.20
C ALA A 30 2.85 1.33 26.68
N GLN A 31 3.42 0.43 25.87
CA GLN A 31 3.27 0.43 24.42
C GLN A 31 1.81 0.30 23.98
N GLU A 32 1.04 -0.60 24.60
CA GLU A 32 -0.39 -0.77 24.30
C GLU A 32 -1.24 0.46 24.59
N LYS A 33 -0.90 1.19 25.65
CA LYS A 33 -1.62 2.42 26.05
C LYS A 33 -1.18 3.64 25.25
N ALA A 34 0.09 3.74 24.91
CA ALA A 34 0.68 4.94 24.30
C ALA A 34 0.72 4.89 22.77
N ILE A 35 0.78 3.71 22.16
CA ILE A 35 0.85 3.54 20.71
C ILE A 35 -0.53 3.14 20.21
N PRO A 36 -1.23 3.99 19.43
CA PRO A 36 -2.47 3.62 18.77
C PRO A 36 -2.23 2.42 17.84
N ARG A 37 -2.63 1.23 18.27
CA ARG A 37 -2.58 0.03 17.44
C ARG A 37 -3.79 0.04 16.51
N SER A 38 -3.58 0.31 15.22
CA SER A 38 -4.62 0.01 14.24
C SER A 38 -4.69 -1.51 14.09
N HIS A 39 -5.88 -2.08 14.33
CA HIS A 39 -6.14 -3.40 13.79
C HIS A 39 -6.07 -3.25 12.28
N LYS A 40 -5.10 -3.93 11.63
CA LYS A 40 -5.13 -4.09 10.18
C LYS A 40 -6.54 -4.52 9.85
N THR A 41 -7.29 -3.65 9.16
CA THR A 41 -8.69 -3.90 8.84
C THR A 41 -8.74 -5.33 8.35
N SER A 42 -9.49 -6.16 9.05
CA SER A 42 -9.67 -7.57 8.69
C SER A 42 -10.11 -7.64 7.23
N ARG A 43 -10.15 -8.83 6.62
CA ARG A 43 -10.42 -9.06 5.18
C ARG A 43 -11.47 -8.12 4.53
N TRP A 44 -12.41 -7.57 5.29
CA TRP A 44 -13.28 -6.42 4.99
C TRP A 44 -12.60 -5.17 4.39
N GLY A 45 -11.40 -4.75 4.82
CA GLY A 45 -10.68 -3.62 4.20
C GLY A 45 -10.11 -3.94 2.82
N ARG A 46 -10.08 -5.23 2.43
CA ARG A 46 -9.68 -5.70 1.09
C ARG A 46 -10.89 -6.03 0.22
N ARG A 47 -12.08 -5.53 0.58
CA ARG A 47 -13.29 -5.79 -0.19
C ARG A 47 -13.15 -5.17 -1.57
N PRO A 48 -13.38 -5.93 -2.65
CA PRO A 48 -13.37 -5.36 -3.98
C PRO A 48 -14.45 -4.28 -4.12
N ALA A 49 -14.16 -3.20 -4.85
CA ALA A 49 -15.09 -2.08 -5.05
C ALA A 49 -16.44 -2.51 -5.65
N TRP A 50 -16.47 -3.60 -6.43
CA TRP A 50 -17.70 -4.14 -7.01
C TRP A 50 -18.56 -4.96 -6.04
N LEU A 51 -18.07 -5.34 -4.86
CA LEU A 51 -18.79 -6.24 -3.95
C LEU A 51 -19.78 -5.45 -3.09
N ASN A 52 -21.08 -5.51 -3.41
CA ASN A 52 -22.14 -4.91 -2.59
C ASN A 52 -22.70 -5.89 -1.52
N ARG A 53 -23.47 -5.40 -0.55
CA ARG A 53 -24.02 -6.21 0.56
C ARG A 53 -24.93 -7.34 0.07
N GLY A 54 -25.79 -7.08 -0.92
CA GLY A 54 -26.68 -8.10 -1.49
C GLY A 54 -25.92 -9.26 -2.15
N LEU A 55 -24.90 -8.94 -2.94
CA LEU A 55 -24.03 -9.91 -3.60
C LEU A 55 -23.23 -10.75 -2.60
N TRP A 56 -22.87 -10.16 -1.46
CA TRP A 56 -22.23 -10.89 -0.37
C TRP A 56 -23.19 -11.92 0.26
N LEU A 57 -24.47 -11.57 0.42
CA LEU A 57 -25.49 -12.52 0.87
C LEU A 57 -25.71 -13.63 -0.15
N ASP A 58 -25.79 -13.31 -1.44
CA ASP A 58 -25.88 -14.31 -2.52
C ASP A 58 -24.70 -15.29 -2.50
N LEU A 59 -23.48 -14.79 -2.30
CA LEU A 59 -22.28 -15.62 -2.16
C LEU A 59 -22.33 -16.53 -0.91
N ARG A 60 -22.91 -16.05 0.19
CA ARG A 60 -23.11 -16.83 1.41
C ARG A 60 -24.13 -17.93 1.19
N GLU A 61 -25.22 -17.64 0.48
CA GLU A 61 -26.25 -18.61 0.15
C GLU A 61 -25.73 -19.70 -0.78
N LYS A 62 -25.00 -19.31 -1.83
CA LYS A 62 -24.28 -20.26 -2.69
C LYS A 62 -23.38 -21.21 -1.89
N ARG A 63 -22.67 -20.70 -0.88
CA ARG A 63 -21.81 -21.51 -0.02
C ARG A 63 -22.62 -22.51 0.82
N LYS A 64 -23.73 -22.07 1.42
CA LYS A 64 -24.60 -22.97 2.19
C LYS A 64 -25.14 -24.12 1.33
N VAL A 65 -25.64 -23.81 0.14
CA VAL A 65 -26.17 -24.83 -0.78
C VAL A 65 -25.08 -25.83 -1.17
N TYR A 66 -23.87 -25.34 -1.45
CA TYR A 66 -22.71 -26.21 -1.69
C TYR A 66 -22.39 -27.10 -0.48
N ASP A 67 -22.38 -26.54 0.73
CA ASP A 67 -22.08 -27.30 1.96
C ASP A 67 -23.15 -28.36 2.25
N LEU A 68 -24.42 -28.06 1.98
CA LEU A 68 -25.53 -29.01 2.11
C LEU A 68 -25.45 -30.14 1.06
N TRP A 69 -25.17 -29.79 -0.20
CA TRP A 69 -24.94 -30.78 -1.27
C TRP A 69 -23.74 -31.67 -0.95
N LYS A 70 -22.62 -31.09 -0.49
CA LYS A 70 -21.41 -31.84 -0.10
C LYS A 70 -21.67 -32.81 1.06
N ARG A 71 -22.66 -32.52 1.90
CA ARG A 71 -23.12 -33.39 3.00
C ARG A 71 -24.20 -34.40 2.58
N GLY A 72 -24.65 -34.39 1.32
CA GLY A 72 -25.68 -35.29 0.80
C GLY A 72 -27.12 -34.93 1.21
N LEU A 73 -27.34 -33.75 1.79
CA LEU A 73 -28.65 -33.33 2.30
C LEU A 73 -29.55 -32.68 1.24
N VAL A 74 -28.99 -32.36 0.07
CA VAL A 74 -29.67 -31.64 -1.00
C VAL A 74 -29.25 -32.21 -2.36
N THR A 75 -30.22 -32.33 -3.28
CA THR A 75 -30.00 -32.74 -4.66
C THR A 75 -29.13 -31.75 -5.42
N TYR A 76 -28.21 -32.24 -6.25
CA TYR A 76 -27.28 -31.41 -7.02
C TYR A 76 -27.98 -30.31 -7.82
N ASP A 77 -29.18 -30.56 -8.35
CA ASP A 77 -29.91 -29.67 -9.26
C ASP A 77 -30.17 -28.25 -8.72
N GLN A 78 -30.23 -28.07 -7.39
CA GLN A 78 -30.41 -26.76 -6.78
C GLN A 78 -29.15 -25.88 -6.83
N TYR A 79 -27.96 -26.48 -6.88
CA TYR A 79 -26.68 -25.78 -6.83
C TYR A 79 -26.32 -25.03 -8.14
N PRO A 80 -26.41 -25.65 -9.35
CA PRO A 80 -26.10 -24.98 -10.61
C PRO A 80 -26.90 -23.70 -10.87
N GLY A 81 -28.20 -23.69 -10.52
CA GLY A 81 -29.06 -22.52 -10.66
C GLY A 81 -28.54 -21.34 -9.84
N VAL A 82 -28.24 -21.57 -8.56
CA VAL A 82 -27.69 -20.57 -7.64
C VAL A 82 -26.31 -20.08 -8.13
N VAL A 83 -25.46 -20.99 -8.62
CA VAL A 83 -24.16 -20.64 -9.19
C VAL A 83 -24.30 -19.71 -10.40
N LYS A 84 -25.22 -20.02 -11.32
CA LYS A 84 -25.46 -19.24 -12.53
C LYS A 84 -25.97 -17.84 -12.21
N ILE A 85 -26.94 -17.74 -11.31
CA ILE A 85 -27.50 -16.46 -10.86
C ILE A 85 -26.43 -15.61 -10.17
N CYS A 86 -25.69 -16.19 -9.21
CA CYS A 86 -24.60 -15.49 -8.53
C CYS A 86 -23.53 -15.03 -9.52
N GLY A 87 -23.13 -15.89 -10.46
CA GLY A 87 -22.15 -15.57 -11.50
C GLY A 87 -22.61 -14.42 -12.39
N GLY A 88 -23.90 -14.36 -12.75
CA GLY A 88 -24.48 -13.26 -13.51
C GLY A 88 -24.47 -11.94 -12.72
N LYS A 89 -24.85 -11.97 -11.43
CA LYS A 89 -24.80 -10.79 -10.55
C LYS A 89 -23.37 -10.27 -10.36
N ILE A 90 -22.39 -11.16 -10.17
CA ILE A 90 -20.97 -10.78 -10.06
C ILE A 90 -20.48 -10.10 -11.35
N ARG A 91 -20.81 -10.66 -12.51
CA ARG A 91 -20.42 -10.08 -13.81
C ARG A 91 -20.99 -8.68 -13.98
N ARG A 92 -22.29 -8.48 -13.70
CA ARG A 92 -22.94 -7.17 -13.73
C ARG A 92 -22.31 -6.17 -12.75
N ALA A 93 -22.06 -6.59 -11.51
CA ALA A 93 -21.47 -5.72 -10.50
C ALA A 93 -20.04 -5.27 -10.87
N LYS A 94 -19.23 -6.17 -11.44
CA LYS A 94 -17.90 -5.83 -11.96
C LYS A 94 -17.98 -4.82 -13.11
N ALA A 95 -18.82 -5.09 -14.10
CA ALA A 95 -19.03 -4.20 -15.24
C ALA A 95 -19.51 -2.81 -14.80
N GLN A 96 -20.42 -2.74 -13.82
CA GLN A 96 -20.89 -1.46 -13.29
C GLN A 96 -19.78 -0.70 -12.56
N ALA A 97 -18.94 -1.38 -11.77
CA ALA A 97 -17.82 -0.73 -11.09
C ALA A 97 -16.78 -0.20 -12.10
N GLU A 98 -16.51 -0.94 -13.18
CA GLU A 98 -15.63 -0.50 -14.27
C GLU A 98 -16.23 0.69 -15.04
N LEU A 99 -17.54 0.68 -15.29
CA LEU A 99 -18.25 1.80 -15.92
C LEU A 99 -18.17 3.07 -15.06
N ASN A 100 -18.46 2.96 -13.76
CA ASN A 100 -18.37 4.09 -12.82
C ASN A 100 -16.95 4.66 -12.75
N LEU A 101 -15.94 3.78 -12.84
CA LEU A 101 -14.55 4.18 -12.89
C LEU A 101 -14.24 4.94 -14.18
N ALA A 102 -14.70 4.44 -15.34
CA ALA A 102 -14.51 5.08 -16.63
C ALA A 102 -15.19 6.45 -16.71
N THR A 103 -16.39 6.60 -16.14
CA THR A 103 -17.11 7.88 -16.10
C THR A 103 -16.43 8.92 -15.23
N THR A 104 -15.75 8.50 -14.15
CA THR A 104 -15.09 9.41 -13.19
C THR A 104 -13.62 9.67 -13.52
N VAL A 105 -13.13 9.22 -14.69
CA VAL A 105 -11.73 9.44 -15.14
C VAL A 105 -11.38 10.91 -15.20
N LYS A 106 -12.32 11.76 -15.64
CA LYS A 106 -12.06 13.19 -15.80
C LYS A 106 -11.74 13.87 -14.47
N ASP A 107 -12.48 13.49 -13.42
CA ASP A 107 -12.38 14.09 -12.09
C ASP A 107 -11.31 13.39 -11.23
N ASN A 108 -11.16 12.07 -11.38
CA ASN A 108 -10.25 11.25 -10.57
C ASN A 108 -9.44 10.26 -11.43
N LYS A 109 -8.50 10.81 -12.21
CA LYS A 109 -7.55 10.05 -13.05
C LYS A 109 -6.77 9.00 -12.25
N LYS A 110 -6.43 9.30 -11.00
CA LYS A 110 -5.61 8.43 -10.13
C LYS A 110 -6.29 7.08 -9.87
N SER A 111 -7.60 7.09 -9.60
CA SER A 111 -8.34 5.85 -9.34
C SER A 111 -8.37 4.91 -10.56
N PHE A 112 -8.47 5.47 -11.77
CA PHE A 112 -8.43 4.73 -13.02
C PHE A 112 -7.07 4.07 -13.25
N PHE A 113 -5.97 4.82 -13.18
CA PHE A 113 -4.63 4.26 -13.34
C PHE A 113 -4.29 3.26 -12.22
N GLN A 114 -4.76 3.49 -10.99
CA GLN A 114 -4.62 2.52 -9.90
C GLN A 114 -5.33 1.20 -10.23
N TYR A 115 -6.54 1.23 -10.79
CA TYR A 115 -7.26 0.04 -11.23
C TYR A 115 -6.50 -0.72 -12.33
N ILE A 116 -6.03 -0.01 -13.35
CA ILE A 116 -5.23 -0.59 -14.44
C ILE A 116 -3.96 -1.25 -13.88
N ASN A 117 -3.23 -0.56 -13.03
CA ASN A 117 -2.01 -1.08 -12.41
C ASN A 117 -2.29 -2.30 -11.51
N GLN A 118 -3.43 -2.35 -10.82
CA GLN A 118 -3.84 -3.53 -10.05
C GLN A 118 -4.19 -4.73 -10.96
N LYS A 119 -4.66 -4.49 -12.18
CA LYS A 119 -5.05 -5.53 -13.15
C LYS A 119 -3.90 -6.01 -14.02
N ARG A 120 -2.86 -5.20 -14.19
CA ARG A 120 -1.63 -5.59 -14.89
C ARG A 120 -1.02 -6.80 -14.17
N LYS A 121 -0.78 -7.88 -14.92
CA LYS A 121 -0.18 -9.13 -14.41
C LYS A 121 1.33 -9.02 -14.23
N ALA A 122 1.97 -8.22 -15.07
CA ALA A 122 3.38 -7.87 -14.92
C ALA A 122 3.51 -6.77 -13.86
N ARG A 123 4.38 -6.98 -12.88
CA ARG A 123 4.92 -5.85 -12.13
C ARG A 123 5.81 -5.08 -13.09
N GLU A 124 5.74 -3.75 -13.03
CA GLU A 124 6.65 -2.88 -13.79
C GLU A 124 8.06 -3.07 -13.22
N ASN A 125 8.70 -4.16 -13.63
CA ASN A 125 10.13 -4.37 -13.41
C ASN A 125 10.83 -3.77 -14.63
N VAL A 126 11.94 -3.09 -14.39
CA VAL A 126 12.82 -2.66 -15.48
C VAL A 126 13.23 -3.92 -16.24
N GLY A 127 12.94 -3.94 -17.54
CA GLY A 127 13.34 -5.04 -18.42
C GLY A 127 14.87 -5.22 -18.41
N PRO A 128 15.39 -6.31 -18.97
CA PRO A 128 16.83 -6.48 -19.11
C PRO A 128 17.46 -5.26 -19.80
N LEU A 129 18.51 -4.70 -19.20
CA LEU A 129 19.23 -3.55 -19.74
C LEU A 129 20.50 -4.05 -20.43
N MET A 130 20.94 -3.41 -21.52
CA MET A 130 22.25 -3.69 -22.10
C MET A 130 23.30 -2.81 -21.44
N ASN A 131 24.39 -3.42 -20.98
CA ASN A 131 25.55 -2.68 -20.49
C ASN A 131 26.44 -2.22 -21.66
N GLU A 132 27.49 -1.45 -21.34
CA GLU A 132 28.46 -0.92 -22.31
C GLU A 132 29.19 -2.02 -23.10
N VAL A 133 29.28 -3.23 -22.53
CA VAL A 133 29.92 -4.41 -23.13
C VAL A 133 28.95 -5.20 -24.02
N GLY A 134 27.69 -4.76 -24.14
CA GLY A 134 26.64 -5.41 -24.93
C GLY A 134 25.99 -6.62 -24.26
N ALA A 135 26.26 -6.88 -22.98
CA ALA A 135 25.64 -7.95 -22.20
C ALA A 135 24.31 -7.51 -21.58
N LEU A 136 23.35 -8.43 -21.48
CA LEU A 136 22.03 -8.20 -20.87
C LEU A 136 22.10 -8.36 -19.35
N VAL A 137 21.86 -7.26 -18.65
CA VAL A 137 21.77 -7.14 -17.20
C VAL A 137 20.33 -7.45 -16.78
N VAL A 138 20.15 -8.56 -16.06
CA VAL A 138 18.83 -9.05 -15.60
C VAL A 138 18.63 -8.83 -14.09
N GLU A 139 19.71 -8.74 -13.31
CA GLU A 139 19.65 -8.51 -11.86
C GLU A 139 19.30 -7.05 -11.53
N ASP A 140 18.44 -6.83 -10.53
CA ASP A 140 17.90 -5.49 -10.23
C ASP A 140 18.94 -4.55 -9.58
N THR A 141 19.91 -5.11 -8.84
CA THR A 141 21.06 -4.39 -8.26
C THR A 141 21.95 -3.82 -9.35
N GLU A 142 22.38 -4.66 -10.28
CA GLU A 142 23.22 -4.29 -11.42
C GLU A 142 22.51 -3.28 -12.34
N LYS A 143 21.19 -3.43 -12.56
CA LYS A 143 20.39 -2.43 -13.30
C LYS A 143 20.41 -1.07 -12.61
N ALA A 144 20.30 -1.04 -11.28
CA ALA A 144 20.30 0.20 -10.52
C ALA A 144 21.66 0.90 -10.60
N GLU A 145 22.76 0.15 -10.49
CA GLU A 145 24.12 0.68 -10.63
C GLU A 145 24.38 1.23 -12.04
N LEU A 146 23.97 0.50 -13.08
CA LEU A 146 24.11 0.93 -14.48
C LEU A 146 23.35 2.23 -14.74
N LEU A 147 22.09 2.32 -14.30
CA LEU A 147 21.29 3.53 -14.43
C LEU A 147 21.90 4.69 -13.63
N ASN A 148 22.38 4.45 -12.41
CA ASN A 148 23.01 5.48 -11.59
C ASN A 148 24.29 6.03 -12.24
N ALA A 149 25.13 5.16 -12.80
CA ALA A 149 26.33 5.57 -13.53
C ALA A 149 26.00 6.42 -14.77
N PHE A 150 24.96 6.04 -15.52
CA PHE A 150 24.47 6.83 -16.65
C PHE A 150 23.93 8.19 -16.23
N PHE A 151 23.13 8.25 -15.15
CA PHE A 151 22.64 9.52 -14.63
C PHE A 151 23.77 10.41 -14.14
N ALA A 152 24.78 9.85 -13.47
CA ALA A 152 25.95 10.61 -13.03
C ALA A 152 26.77 11.17 -14.21
N SER A 153 26.88 10.45 -15.32
CA SER A 153 27.68 10.88 -16.48
C SER A 153 27.07 12.07 -17.22
N VAL A 154 25.73 12.20 -17.25
CA VAL A 154 25.05 13.33 -17.87
C VAL A 154 25.07 14.60 -17.00
N PHE A 155 25.42 14.48 -15.71
CA PHE A 155 25.71 15.65 -14.89
C PHE A 155 27.13 16.11 -15.17
N THR A 156 27.26 17.17 -15.97
CA THR A 156 28.53 17.91 -16.06
C THR A 156 28.87 18.46 -14.69
N ALA A 157 30.01 18.05 -14.13
CA ALA A 157 30.63 18.77 -13.04
C ALA A 157 30.84 20.21 -13.53
N LYS A 158 30.22 21.19 -12.88
CA LYS A 158 30.67 22.57 -13.03
C LYS A 158 32.15 22.54 -12.63
N ALA A 159 33.03 22.65 -13.61
CA ALA A 159 34.43 22.98 -13.34
C ALA A 159 34.38 24.15 -12.37
N ALA A 160 35.06 23.99 -11.23
CA ALA A 160 35.17 25.03 -10.22
C ALA A 160 35.39 26.37 -10.95
N PRO A 161 34.68 27.45 -10.59
CA PRO A 161 34.98 28.75 -11.14
C PRO A 161 36.48 28.95 -10.92
N HIS A 162 37.23 29.03 -12.02
CA HIS A 162 38.61 29.47 -11.96
C HIS A 162 38.60 30.74 -11.12
N GLU A 163 39.42 30.78 -10.07
CA GLU A 163 39.52 31.94 -9.19
C GLU A 163 39.78 33.18 -10.06
N SER A 164 38.72 33.94 -10.29
CA SER A 164 38.78 35.31 -10.80
C SER A 164 37.80 36.08 -9.94
N GLN A 165 38.34 36.53 -8.81
CA GLN A 165 37.90 37.66 -7.98
C GLN A 165 36.39 37.97 -7.98
N THR A 166 35.74 37.60 -6.87
CA THR A 166 34.51 38.24 -6.41
C THR A 166 34.73 39.76 -6.25
N PRO A 167 33.68 40.56 -6.51
CA PRO A 167 32.82 40.92 -5.38
C PRO A 167 31.33 40.65 -5.63
N GLU A 168 30.72 40.13 -4.55
CA GLU A 168 29.35 40.28 -4.03
C GLU A 168 28.33 41.07 -4.89
N THR A 169 27.03 40.78 -5.00
CA THR A 169 26.03 40.33 -4.02
C THR A 169 24.72 40.16 -4.80
N ARG A 170 23.91 39.11 -4.54
CA ARG A 170 22.46 39.22 -4.24
C ARG A 170 21.88 37.81 -4.03
N GLY A 171 21.57 37.50 -2.77
CA GLY A 171 20.86 36.28 -2.41
C GLY A 171 19.42 36.35 -2.88
N ASN A 172 19.02 35.40 -3.72
CA ASN A 172 17.62 35.17 -4.03
C ASN A 172 17.12 34.04 -3.13
N VAL A 173 16.51 34.48 -2.03
CA VAL A 173 15.65 33.70 -1.16
C VAL A 173 14.52 33.11 -2.01
N TRP A 174 14.42 31.78 -2.04
CA TRP A 174 13.23 31.10 -2.53
C TRP A 174 12.09 31.41 -1.55
N ARG A 175 11.19 32.32 -1.93
CA ARG A 175 9.90 32.43 -1.26
C ARG A 175 9.01 31.28 -1.75
N GLU A 176 8.77 30.32 -0.86
CA GLU A 176 7.42 29.78 -0.70
C GLU A 176 6.50 30.98 -0.40
N GLU A 177 5.38 31.06 -1.12
CA GLU A 177 4.18 31.90 -0.96
C GLU A 177 3.76 32.38 -2.36
N ASP A 178 3.02 31.52 -3.07
CA ASP A 178 2.05 31.90 -4.10
C ASP A 178 1.07 30.73 -4.27
N PHE A 179 0.22 30.51 -3.25
CA PHE A 179 -1.02 29.77 -3.41
C PHE A 179 -2.12 30.78 -3.79
N PRO A 180 -2.78 30.67 -4.95
CA PRO A 180 -3.91 31.53 -5.27
C PRO A 180 -5.10 31.21 -4.37
N SER A 181 -5.45 32.16 -3.51
CA SER A 181 -6.70 32.18 -2.74
C SER A 181 -7.88 32.39 -3.69
N VAL A 182 -8.77 31.40 -3.78
CA VAL A 182 -10.08 31.53 -4.45
C VAL A 182 -11.02 32.25 -3.48
N GLY A 183 -11.51 33.41 -3.90
CA GLY A 183 -12.54 34.17 -3.20
C GLY A 183 -13.90 33.47 -3.27
N GLU A 184 -14.63 33.56 -2.16
CA GLU A 184 -16.04 33.23 -2.06
C GLU A 184 -16.88 34.33 -2.73
N ASP A 185 -17.88 33.90 -3.51
CA ASP A 185 -19.22 34.49 -3.63
C ASP A 185 -20.21 33.34 -3.87
#